data_AF-A0A845UQZ3-F1
#
_entry.id   AF-A0A845UQZ3-F1
#
_cell.length_a   1.000
_cell.length_b   1.000
_cell.length_c   1.000
_cell.angle_alpha   90.00
_cell.angle_beta   90.00
_cell.angle_gamma   90.00
#
_symmetry.space_group_name_H-M   'P 1'
#
loop_
_entity.id
_entity.type
_entity.pdbx_description
1 polymer ?
#
loop_
_entity_poly.entity_id
_entity_poly.type
_entity_poly.pdbx_seq_one_letter_code
_entity_poly.pdbx_strand_id
1 'polypeptide(L)'
;MKINRTRVGRTFKEKLREANDQVWLLDMISFVFDGFLEGPKNSLGQNLTTRDLLPSYQGAHRLDYSLTKLRDFHQQRRHLHLALFLISAFEYASDYIDDVHGFIVKNCGLDVPQKNKLAIEEWVRLSFDALKIGELENKDALLKTLKYFRPMRNSLSHGRGDFRRDFALYAKAEGGSLNAFWSGHQSDDIFHSFVDTDSKEILLAGRVSALIHFLRIVVDELDKAYSSLVKFDHIAPMVYQEVLAANPTMRANKSVLSRKVTTLLEMDFGAKCTDDDVMSKVMLWIDTQ
;
A
#
# COMPACT_ATOMS: atom_id res chain seq x y z
N MET A 1 1.50 -27.69 7.64
CA MET A 1 2.45 -26.55 7.71
C MET A 1 1.67 -25.28 7.59
N LYS A 2 1.87 -24.30 8.48
CA LYS A 2 1.13 -23.03 8.42
C LYS A 2 1.86 -22.06 7.50
N ILE A 3 1.14 -21.54 6.50
CA ILE A 3 1.58 -20.41 5.67
C ILE A 3 1.05 -19.15 6.35
N ASN A 4 1.92 -18.16 6.53
CA ASN A 4 1.60 -16.97 7.33
C ASN A 4 1.42 -15.70 6.49
N ARG A 5 1.80 -15.75 5.21
CA ARG A 5 1.66 -14.66 4.24
C ARG A 5 1.70 -15.18 2.82
N THR A 6 1.18 -14.40 1.88
CA THR A 6 1.46 -14.61 0.46
C THR A 6 2.73 -13.84 0.07
N ARG A 7 3.46 -14.34 -0.94
CA ARG A 7 4.61 -13.62 -1.52
C ARG A 7 4.20 -12.24 -2.05
N VAL A 8 2.98 -12.14 -2.58
CA VAL A 8 2.38 -10.91 -3.10
C VAL A 8 2.25 -9.86 -1.99
N GLY A 9 1.77 -10.26 -0.81
CA GLY A 9 1.56 -9.36 0.33
C GLY A 9 2.83 -8.62 0.75
N ARG A 10 3.99 -9.29 0.72
CA ARG A 10 5.27 -8.66 1.06
C ARG A 10 5.59 -7.46 0.16
N THR A 11 5.46 -7.62 -1.16
CA THR A 11 5.81 -6.58 -2.13
C THR A 11 4.95 -5.33 -1.95
N PHE A 12 3.64 -5.47 -1.76
CA PHE A 12 2.75 -4.32 -1.63
C PHE A 12 2.80 -3.64 -0.25
N LYS A 13 3.06 -4.40 0.82
CA LYS A 13 3.34 -3.82 2.15
C LYS A 13 4.59 -2.95 2.12
N GLU A 14 5.61 -3.35 1.37
CA GLU A 14 6.82 -2.55 1.16
C GLU A 14 6.52 -1.25 0.41
N LYS A 15 5.82 -1.34 -0.73
CA LYS A 15 5.40 -0.15 -1.50
C LYS A 15 4.55 0.83 -0.67
N LEU A 16 3.66 0.32 0.18
CA LEU A 16 2.87 1.15 1.09
C LEU A 16 3.72 1.79 2.19
N ARG A 17 4.75 1.08 2.70
CA ARG A 17 5.71 1.67 3.64
C ARG A 17 6.51 2.78 2.96
N GLU A 18 7.03 2.53 1.77
CA GLU A 18 7.75 3.54 0.98
C GLU A 18 6.88 4.77 0.70
N ALA A 19 5.61 4.58 0.32
CA ALA A 19 4.68 5.70 0.13
C ALA A 19 4.49 6.52 1.42
N ASN A 20 4.46 5.86 2.58
CA ASN A 20 4.41 6.52 3.87
C ASN A 20 5.70 7.29 4.19
N ASP A 21 6.87 6.69 3.89
CA ASP A 21 8.17 7.34 4.09
C ASP A 21 8.29 8.59 3.20
N GLN A 22 7.73 8.57 1.99
CA GLN A 22 7.66 9.73 1.10
C GLN A 22 6.80 10.87 1.65
N VAL A 23 5.72 10.56 2.39
CA VAL A 23 4.89 11.58 3.08
C VAL A 23 5.74 12.32 4.12
N TRP A 24 6.48 11.59 4.94
CA TRP A 24 7.31 12.18 5.99
C TRP A 24 8.54 12.91 5.43
N LEU A 25 9.14 12.39 4.36
CA LEU A 25 10.20 13.08 3.66
C LEU A 25 9.71 14.43 3.08
N LEU A 26 8.54 14.45 2.46
CA LEU A 26 7.92 15.68 1.96
C LEU A 26 7.62 16.65 3.11
N ASP A 27 7.13 16.16 4.24
CA ASP A 27 6.83 16.96 5.42
C ASP A 27 8.09 17.64 5.98
N MET A 28 9.17 16.86 6.13
CA MET A 28 10.48 17.35 6.54
C MET A 28 11.03 18.41 5.57
N ILE A 29 10.96 18.16 4.26
CA ILE A 29 11.40 19.13 3.24
C ILE A 29 10.57 20.42 3.35
N SER A 30 9.26 20.30 3.55
CA SER A 30 8.36 21.44 3.69
C SER A 30 8.68 22.25 4.95
N PHE A 31 8.92 21.59 6.08
CA PHE A 31 9.33 22.24 7.33
C PHE A 31 10.62 23.06 7.17
N VAL A 32 11.64 22.48 6.52
CA VAL A 32 12.91 23.19 6.25
C VAL A 32 12.68 24.36 5.30
N PHE A 33 11.87 24.18 4.26
CA PHE A 33 11.59 25.21 3.28
C PHE A 33 10.79 26.38 3.89
N ASP A 34 9.79 26.10 4.71
CA ASP A 34 9.02 27.11 5.43
C ASP A 34 9.95 27.95 6.34
N GLY A 35 10.84 27.30 7.09
CA GLY A 35 11.86 28.00 7.89
C GLY A 35 12.80 28.87 7.05
N PHE A 36 13.22 28.40 5.87
CA PHE A 36 13.98 29.21 4.92
C PHE A 36 13.21 30.45 4.45
N LEU A 37 11.89 30.33 4.21
CA LEU A 37 11.05 31.44 3.77
C LEU A 37 10.70 32.42 4.89
N GLU A 38 10.88 32.07 6.17
CA GLU A 38 10.66 32.97 7.31
C GLU A 38 11.80 33.99 7.51
N GLY A 39 13.06 33.60 7.28
CA GLY A 39 14.22 34.48 7.45
C GLY A 39 14.14 35.80 6.66
N PRO A 40 13.85 35.79 5.35
CA PRO A 40 13.72 36.98 4.51
C PRO A 40 12.56 37.91 4.92
N LYS A 41 11.53 37.35 5.57
CA LYS A 41 10.33 38.10 6.03
C LYS A 41 10.70 39.17 7.06
N ASN A 42 11.72 38.91 7.86
CA ASN A 42 12.14 39.76 8.97
C ASN A 42 13.21 40.79 8.60
N SER A 43 13.77 40.72 7.39
CA SER A 43 15.01 41.44 7.06
C SER A 43 15.02 42.20 5.72
N LEU A 44 14.24 41.78 4.71
CA LEU A 44 14.46 42.28 3.33
C LEU A 44 13.19 42.67 2.52
N GLY A 45 12.00 42.64 3.12
CA GLY A 45 10.75 43.12 2.48
C GLY A 45 10.09 42.12 1.51
N GLN A 46 8.80 42.34 1.19
CA GLN A 46 7.96 41.39 0.44
C GLN A 46 8.25 41.28 -1.07
N ASN A 47 9.09 42.17 -1.61
CA ASN A 47 9.34 42.26 -3.06
C ASN A 47 10.47 41.34 -3.56
N LEU A 48 11.11 40.57 -2.67
CA LEU A 48 12.11 39.59 -3.07
C LEU A 48 11.50 38.48 -3.93
N THR A 49 12.21 38.11 -4.97
CA THR A 49 11.88 37.00 -5.86
C THR A 49 12.78 35.79 -5.59
N THR A 50 12.42 34.63 -6.14
CA THR A 50 13.27 33.43 -6.11
C THR A 50 14.70 33.68 -6.65
N ARG A 51 14.88 34.63 -7.58
CA ARG A 51 16.21 35.00 -8.11
C ARG A 51 17.06 35.69 -7.05
N ASP A 52 16.44 36.56 -6.26
CA ASP A 52 17.11 37.30 -5.20
C ASP A 52 17.42 36.38 -4.01
N LEU A 53 16.53 35.42 -3.73
CA LEU A 53 16.65 34.48 -2.61
C LEU A 53 17.68 33.37 -2.88
N LEU A 54 17.79 32.90 -4.13
CA LEU A 54 18.63 31.77 -4.52
C LEU A 54 19.46 32.08 -5.78
N PRO A 55 20.33 33.11 -5.75
CA PRO A 55 21.04 33.60 -6.94
C PRO A 55 22.01 32.59 -7.55
N SER A 56 22.49 31.62 -6.75
CA SER A 56 23.38 30.56 -7.20
C SER A 56 22.65 29.34 -7.79
N TYR A 57 21.33 29.24 -7.64
CA TYR A 57 20.54 28.12 -8.18
C TYR A 57 20.11 28.40 -9.62
N GLN A 58 20.61 27.61 -10.56
CA GLN A 58 20.32 27.78 -12.01
C GLN A 58 18.81 27.80 -12.33
N GLY A 59 17.98 27.10 -11.54
CA GLY A 59 16.53 27.06 -11.73
C GLY A 59 15.78 28.29 -11.18
N ALA A 60 16.41 29.15 -10.38
CA ALA A 60 15.75 30.30 -9.75
C ALA A 60 15.20 31.28 -10.80
N HIS A 61 15.91 31.46 -11.91
CA HIS A 61 15.46 32.32 -13.00
C HIS A 61 14.17 31.85 -13.67
N ARG A 62 13.90 30.54 -13.65
CA ARG A 62 12.72 29.92 -14.30
C ARG A 62 11.45 30.05 -13.45
N LEU A 63 11.59 30.05 -12.11
CA LEU A 63 10.45 30.16 -11.22
C LEU A 63 9.99 31.61 -11.08
N ASP A 64 10.92 32.54 -10.85
CA ASP A 64 10.71 33.99 -10.74
C ASP A 64 9.51 34.41 -9.87
N TYR A 65 9.21 33.63 -8.82
CA TYR A 65 8.10 33.91 -7.92
C TYR A 65 8.51 34.94 -6.88
N SER A 66 7.59 35.86 -6.54
CA SER A 66 7.71 36.65 -5.31
C SER A 66 7.61 35.75 -4.08
N LEU A 67 8.14 36.20 -2.94
CA LEU A 67 8.10 35.43 -1.69
C LEU A 67 6.67 34.94 -1.33
N THR A 68 5.65 35.78 -1.48
CA THR A 68 4.25 35.40 -1.23
C THR A 68 3.78 34.31 -2.21
N LYS A 69 4.02 34.48 -3.51
CA LYS A 69 3.62 33.48 -4.53
C LYS A 69 4.36 32.16 -4.35
N LEU A 70 5.62 32.19 -3.89
CA LEU A 70 6.41 31.01 -3.64
C LEU A 70 5.83 30.18 -2.48
N ARG A 71 5.29 30.82 -1.44
CA ARG A 71 4.58 30.13 -0.35
C ARG A 71 3.31 29.47 -0.82
N ASP A 72 2.47 30.21 -1.55
CA ASP A 72 1.22 29.66 -2.09
C ASP A 72 1.50 28.47 -3.02
N PHE A 73 2.52 28.62 -3.88
CA PHE A 73 2.98 27.54 -4.74
C PHE A 73 3.48 26.34 -3.93
N HIS A 74 4.30 26.56 -2.90
CA HIS A 74 4.80 25.49 -2.02
C HIS A 74 3.66 24.71 -1.36
N GLN A 75 2.69 25.41 -0.76
CA GLN A 75 1.52 24.79 -0.13
C GLN A 75 0.68 23.99 -1.13
N GLN A 76 0.39 24.56 -2.31
CA GLN A 76 -0.34 23.85 -3.38
C GLN A 76 0.41 22.60 -3.84
N ARG A 77 1.73 22.67 -3.98
CA ARG A 77 2.55 21.52 -4.35
C ARG A 77 2.60 20.47 -3.26
N ARG A 78 2.64 20.85 -1.98
CA ARG A 78 2.56 19.92 -0.87
C ARG A 78 1.24 19.13 -0.92
N HIS A 79 0.10 19.81 -1.04
CA HIS A 79 -1.20 19.14 -1.17
C HIS A 79 -1.28 18.22 -2.38
N LEU A 80 -0.75 18.64 -3.53
CA LEU A 80 -0.71 17.80 -4.74
C LEU A 80 0.10 16.52 -4.51
N HIS A 81 1.31 16.61 -3.96
CA HIS A 81 2.12 15.42 -3.71
C HIS A 81 1.47 14.49 -2.68
N LEU A 82 0.91 15.05 -1.59
CA LEU A 82 0.16 14.28 -0.60
C LEU A 82 -1.02 13.53 -1.23
N ALA A 83 -1.76 14.18 -2.13
CA ALA A 83 -2.83 13.53 -2.89
C ALA A 83 -2.30 12.40 -3.79
N LEU A 84 -1.17 12.59 -4.46
CA LEU A 84 -0.54 11.57 -5.30
C LEU A 84 -0.07 10.36 -4.49
N PHE A 85 0.49 10.57 -3.30
CA PHE A 85 0.87 9.46 -2.41
C PHE A 85 -0.34 8.65 -1.96
N LEU A 86 -1.45 9.33 -1.63
CA LEU A 86 -2.69 8.67 -1.24
C LEU A 86 -3.34 7.89 -2.39
N ILE A 87 -3.34 8.46 -3.61
CA ILE A 87 -3.76 7.76 -4.84
C ILE A 87 -2.90 6.52 -5.02
N SER A 88 -1.57 6.67 -5.00
CA SER A 88 -0.63 5.56 -5.21
C SER A 88 -0.81 4.46 -4.17
N ALA A 89 -1.01 4.83 -2.91
CA ALA A 89 -1.24 3.87 -1.83
C ALA A 89 -2.52 3.06 -2.06
N PHE A 90 -3.61 3.70 -2.49
CA PHE A 90 -4.83 2.98 -2.85
C PHE A 90 -4.62 2.06 -4.06
N GLU A 91 -3.89 2.50 -5.09
CA GLU A 91 -3.55 1.63 -6.23
C GLU A 91 -2.74 0.42 -5.77
N TYR A 92 -1.74 0.60 -4.89
CA TYR A 92 -0.99 -0.53 -4.33
C TYR A 92 -1.87 -1.53 -3.57
N ALA A 93 -2.86 -1.06 -2.83
CA ALA A 93 -3.81 -1.94 -2.16
C ALA A 93 -4.75 -2.66 -3.16
N SER A 94 -5.16 -1.99 -4.23
CA SER A 94 -5.96 -2.60 -5.31
C SER A 94 -5.16 -3.63 -6.10
N ASP A 95 -3.95 -3.29 -6.51
CA ASP A 95 -3.04 -4.16 -7.26
C ASP A 95 -2.67 -5.40 -6.43
N TYR A 96 -2.50 -5.25 -5.11
CA TYR A 96 -2.35 -6.39 -4.21
C TYR A 96 -3.52 -7.38 -4.34
N ILE A 97 -4.75 -6.89 -4.38
CA ILE A 97 -5.96 -7.73 -4.49
C ILE A 97 -6.00 -8.42 -5.85
N ASP A 98 -5.72 -7.69 -6.94
CA ASP A 98 -5.62 -8.25 -8.29
C ASP A 98 -4.56 -9.37 -8.34
N ASP A 99 -3.36 -9.12 -7.79
CA ASP A 99 -2.24 -10.06 -7.83
C ASP A 99 -2.45 -11.27 -6.92
N VAL A 100 -3.04 -11.09 -5.73
CA VAL A 100 -3.29 -12.22 -4.81
C VAL A 100 -4.38 -13.14 -5.37
N HIS A 101 -5.41 -12.59 -6.01
CA HIS A 101 -6.41 -13.39 -6.72
C HIS A 101 -5.78 -14.16 -7.88
N GLY A 102 -4.97 -13.50 -8.71
CA GLY A 102 -4.23 -14.16 -9.78
C GLY A 102 -3.30 -15.26 -9.25
N PHE A 103 -2.64 -15.03 -8.12
CA PHE A 103 -1.81 -16.03 -7.45
C PHE A 103 -2.63 -17.23 -6.98
N ILE A 104 -3.79 -17.01 -6.37
CA ILE A 104 -4.67 -18.08 -5.87
C ILE A 104 -5.20 -18.93 -7.03
N VAL A 105 -5.69 -18.32 -8.11
CA VAL A 105 -6.15 -19.04 -9.31
C VAL A 105 -5.01 -19.88 -9.90
N LYS A 106 -3.85 -19.25 -10.12
CA LYS A 106 -2.72 -19.90 -10.80
C LYS A 106 -2.11 -21.06 -10.00
N ASN A 107 -1.92 -20.88 -8.68
CA ASN A 107 -1.11 -21.80 -7.88
C ASN A 107 -1.95 -22.69 -6.95
N CYS A 108 -3.13 -22.23 -6.52
CA CYS A 108 -4.01 -23.03 -5.66
C CYS A 108 -5.12 -23.74 -6.45
N GLY A 109 -5.32 -23.39 -7.73
CA GLY A 109 -6.38 -23.96 -8.56
C GLY A 109 -7.79 -23.67 -8.04
N LEU A 110 -7.94 -22.60 -7.24
CA LEU A 110 -9.22 -22.20 -6.69
C LEU A 110 -9.91 -21.22 -7.63
N ASP A 111 -11.22 -21.37 -7.78
CA ASP A 111 -12.03 -20.49 -8.61
C ASP A 111 -12.31 -19.17 -7.89
N VAL A 112 -11.72 -18.09 -8.42
CA VAL A 112 -11.97 -16.73 -7.96
C VAL A 112 -12.93 -16.07 -8.95
N PRO A 113 -14.05 -15.48 -8.48
CA PRO A 113 -14.97 -14.77 -9.35
C PRO A 113 -14.25 -13.75 -10.23
N GLN A 114 -14.70 -13.58 -11.47
CA GLN A 114 -14.11 -12.57 -12.35
C GLN A 114 -14.49 -11.14 -11.90
N LYS A 115 -13.54 -10.20 -11.93
CA LYS A 115 -13.75 -8.82 -11.49
C LYS A 115 -14.87 -8.10 -12.24
N ASN A 116 -15.06 -8.32 -13.55
CA ASN A 116 -16.21 -7.87 -14.35
C ASN A 116 -16.75 -6.44 -14.06
N LYS A 117 -15.87 -5.43 -13.99
CA LYS A 117 -16.20 -4.02 -13.65
C LYS A 117 -16.72 -3.79 -12.22
N LEU A 118 -16.69 -4.80 -11.35
CA LEU A 118 -16.98 -4.64 -9.94
C LEU A 118 -15.96 -3.70 -9.30
N ALA A 119 -16.44 -2.94 -8.33
CA ALA A 119 -15.56 -2.21 -7.44
C ALA A 119 -14.71 -3.17 -6.60
N ILE A 120 -13.52 -2.74 -6.20
CA ILE A 120 -12.53 -3.61 -5.55
C ILE A 120 -13.09 -4.23 -4.25
N GLU A 121 -13.81 -3.45 -3.45
CA GLU A 121 -14.44 -3.89 -2.20
C GLU A 121 -15.49 -4.99 -2.44
N GLU A 122 -16.22 -4.90 -3.55
CA GLU A 122 -17.28 -5.83 -3.90
C GLU A 122 -16.70 -7.12 -4.46
N TRP A 123 -15.62 -7.00 -5.24
CA TRP A 123 -14.92 -8.17 -5.76
C TRP A 123 -14.26 -8.98 -4.64
N VAL A 124 -13.65 -8.33 -3.65
CA VAL A 124 -13.15 -9.01 -2.43
C VAL A 124 -14.28 -9.72 -1.71
N ARG A 125 -15.43 -9.05 -1.52
CA ARG A 125 -16.61 -9.64 -0.86
C ARG A 125 -17.04 -10.93 -1.54
N LEU A 126 -17.27 -10.89 -2.85
CA LEU A 126 -17.67 -12.07 -3.63
C LEU A 126 -16.60 -13.16 -3.63
N SER A 127 -15.32 -12.78 -3.68
CA SER A 127 -14.21 -13.74 -3.65
C SER A 127 -14.12 -14.45 -2.30
N PHE A 128 -14.34 -13.75 -1.19
CA PHE A 128 -14.38 -14.36 0.14
C PHE A 128 -15.51 -15.39 0.24
N ASP A 129 -16.69 -15.03 -0.27
CA ASP A 129 -17.87 -15.90 -0.23
C ASP A 129 -17.66 -17.15 -1.11
N ALA A 130 -17.09 -16.97 -2.32
CA ALA A 130 -16.78 -18.07 -3.24
C ALA A 130 -15.69 -19.02 -2.71
N LEU A 131 -14.62 -18.46 -2.15
CA LEU A 131 -13.48 -19.22 -1.63
C LEU A 131 -13.75 -19.83 -0.25
N LYS A 132 -14.91 -19.54 0.36
CA LYS A 132 -15.27 -19.96 1.72
C LYS A 132 -14.18 -19.62 2.73
N ILE A 133 -13.55 -18.46 2.55
CA ILE A 133 -12.64 -17.91 3.56
C ILE A 133 -13.51 -17.70 4.81
N GLY A 134 -13.10 -18.31 5.92
CA GLY A 134 -13.83 -18.20 7.20
C GLY A 134 -14.08 -16.75 7.59
N GLU A 135 -14.97 -16.52 8.56
CA GLU A 135 -15.29 -15.15 8.99
C GLU A 135 -14.02 -14.39 9.37
N LEU A 136 -13.57 -13.50 8.49
CA LEU A 136 -12.52 -12.55 8.80
C LEU A 136 -13.10 -11.59 9.83
N GLU A 137 -12.51 -11.58 11.01
CA GLU A 137 -12.88 -10.64 12.06
C GLU A 137 -12.83 -9.23 11.46
N ASN A 138 -13.91 -8.46 11.62
CA ASN A 138 -14.04 -7.11 11.08
C ASN A 138 -14.05 -6.98 9.54
N LYS A 139 -14.38 -8.05 8.78
CA LYS A 139 -14.54 -8.02 7.30
C LYS A 139 -15.29 -6.77 6.81
N ASP A 140 -16.45 -6.47 7.40
CA ASP A 140 -17.28 -5.33 6.99
C ASP A 140 -16.53 -3.99 7.11
N ALA A 141 -15.82 -3.77 8.22
CA ALA A 141 -15.08 -2.53 8.44
C ALA A 141 -13.89 -2.37 7.46
N LEU A 142 -13.20 -3.47 7.14
CA LEU A 142 -12.13 -3.47 6.13
C LEU A 142 -12.66 -3.15 4.73
N LEU A 143 -13.79 -3.76 4.34
CA LEU A 143 -14.44 -3.49 3.05
C LEU A 143 -14.98 -2.05 2.96
N LYS A 144 -15.57 -1.54 4.04
CA LYS A 144 -15.98 -0.14 4.15
C LYS A 144 -14.79 0.81 4.04
N THR A 145 -13.65 0.45 4.61
CA THR A 145 -12.41 1.22 4.46
C THR A 145 -12.00 1.27 2.99
N LEU A 146 -11.89 0.14 2.28
CA LEU A 146 -11.60 0.15 0.83
C LEU A 146 -12.60 1.02 0.04
N LYS A 147 -13.89 0.92 0.36
CA LYS A 147 -14.95 1.72 -0.25
C LYS A 147 -14.84 3.21 0.07
N TYR A 148 -14.29 3.59 1.22
CA TYR A 148 -14.00 4.99 1.58
C TYR A 148 -12.92 5.58 0.67
N PHE A 149 -11.85 4.82 0.42
CA PHE A 149 -10.72 5.28 -0.41
C PHE A 149 -11.09 5.42 -1.89
N ARG A 150 -11.98 4.58 -2.44
CA ARG A 150 -12.32 4.61 -3.87
C ARG A 150 -12.86 5.98 -4.36
N PRO A 151 -13.94 6.56 -3.81
CA PRO A 151 -14.44 7.87 -4.20
C PRO A 151 -13.50 9.02 -3.80
N MET A 152 -12.72 8.86 -2.73
CA MET A 152 -11.65 9.79 -2.35
C MET A 152 -10.59 9.86 -3.46
N ARG A 153 -9.99 8.71 -3.82
CA ARG A 153 -9.02 8.58 -4.90
C ARG A 153 -9.55 9.13 -6.21
N ASN A 154 -10.79 8.82 -6.57
CA ASN A 154 -11.42 9.36 -7.78
C ASN A 154 -11.48 10.89 -7.73
N SER A 155 -11.90 11.47 -6.60
CA SER A 155 -11.93 12.92 -6.44
C SER A 155 -10.54 13.55 -6.60
N LEU A 156 -9.52 13.00 -5.93
CA LEU A 156 -8.15 13.48 -5.98
C LEU A 156 -7.55 13.38 -7.39
N SER A 157 -7.82 12.29 -8.11
CA SER A 157 -7.30 12.06 -9.47
C SER A 157 -7.77 13.08 -10.50
N HIS A 158 -8.91 13.74 -10.25
CA HIS A 158 -9.49 14.72 -11.17
C HIS A 158 -9.08 16.17 -10.86
N GLY A 159 -8.24 16.41 -9.85
CA GLY A 159 -7.65 17.72 -9.56
C GLY A 159 -8.65 18.83 -9.23
N ARG A 160 -9.92 18.49 -8.97
CA ARG A 160 -10.94 19.45 -8.54
C ARG A 160 -10.76 19.60 -7.04
N GLY A 161 -10.36 20.77 -6.58
CA GLY A 161 -9.92 21.04 -5.21
C GLY A 161 -10.84 20.60 -4.07
N ASP A 162 -12.06 20.11 -4.34
CA ASP A 162 -13.01 19.61 -3.36
C ASP A 162 -13.38 18.15 -3.62
N PHE A 163 -13.59 17.40 -2.53
CA PHE A 163 -14.12 16.05 -2.64
C PHE A 163 -15.51 16.04 -3.24
N ARG A 164 -15.78 15.05 -4.09
CA ARG A 164 -17.09 14.91 -4.75
C ARG A 164 -18.19 14.53 -3.75
N ARG A 165 -19.44 14.80 -4.14
CA ARG A 165 -20.64 14.52 -3.33
C ARG A 165 -20.76 13.06 -2.91
N ASP A 166 -20.34 12.12 -3.76
CA ASP A 166 -20.34 10.68 -3.45
C ASP A 166 -19.43 10.34 -2.26
N PHE A 167 -18.22 10.91 -2.20
CA PHE A 167 -17.34 10.78 -1.05
C PHE A 167 -17.97 11.37 0.21
N ALA A 168 -18.50 12.59 0.13
CA ALA A 168 -19.10 13.26 1.29
C ALA A 168 -20.32 12.51 1.85
N LEU A 169 -21.17 11.96 0.97
CA LEU A 169 -22.29 11.11 1.37
C LEU A 169 -21.82 9.83 2.06
N TYR A 170 -20.77 9.20 1.53
CA TYR A 170 -20.22 7.99 2.13
C TYR A 170 -19.58 8.25 3.51
N ALA A 171 -18.76 9.30 3.61
CA ALA A 171 -18.16 9.75 4.88
C ALA A 171 -19.23 10.07 5.93
N LYS A 172 -20.33 10.72 5.54
CA LYS A 172 -21.46 10.99 6.44
C LYS A 172 -22.18 9.71 6.90
N ALA A 173 -22.35 8.74 6.01
CA ALA A 173 -23.08 7.51 6.31
C ALA A 173 -22.26 6.52 7.16
N GLU A 174 -20.99 6.31 6.80
CA GLU A 174 -20.16 5.24 7.37
C GLU A 174 -19.05 5.76 8.27
N GLY A 175 -18.71 7.05 8.21
CA GLY A 175 -17.54 7.62 8.88
C GLY A 175 -17.56 7.46 10.40
N GLY A 176 -18.74 7.54 11.04
CA GLY A 176 -18.87 7.27 12.47
C GLY A 176 -18.52 5.83 12.84
N SER A 177 -18.95 4.85 12.03
CA SER A 177 -18.64 3.43 12.26
C SER A 177 -17.17 3.12 11.98
N LEU A 178 -16.58 3.74 10.96
CA LEU A 178 -15.17 3.63 10.65
C LEU A 178 -14.30 4.24 11.74
N ASN A 179 -14.67 5.42 12.27
CA ASN A 179 -13.98 6.02 13.42
C ASN A 179 -14.02 5.09 14.64
N ALA A 180 -15.18 4.51 14.95
CA ALA A 180 -15.29 3.58 16.07
C ALA A 180 -14.38 2.36 15.90
N PHE A 181 -14.38 1.76 14.71
CA PHE A 181 -13.52 0.61 14.40
C PHE A 181 -12.01 0.96 14.47
N TRP A 182 -11.61 2.07 13.86
CA TRP A 182 -10.21 2.45 13.77
C TRP A 182 -9.65 3.11 15.04
N SER A 183 -10.50 3.45 16.02
CA SER A 183 -10.08 4.08 17.28
C SER A 183 -8.94 3.34 18.01
N GLY A 184 -8.97 2.01 18.02
CA GLY A 184 -7.94 1.16 18.63
C GLY A 184 -6.62 1.08 17.85
N HIS A 185 -6.58 1.62 16.63
CA HIS A 185 -5.42 1.66 15.74
C HIS A 185 -4.90 3.09 15.54
N GLN A 186 -5.51 4.07 16.22
CA GLN A 186 -5.04 5.45 16.22
C GLN A 186 -3.97 5.65 17.30
N SER A 187 -3.06 6.58 17.05
CA SER A 187 -2.10 7.08 18.02
C SER A 187 -2.00 8.61 17.90
N ASP A 188 -1.28 9.25 18.83
CA ASP A 188 -1.03 10.70 18.77
C ASP A 188 -0.42 11.13 17.42
N ASP A 189 0.36 10.24 16.79
CA ASP A 189 1.02 10.47 15.50
C ASP A 189 0.23 9.95 14.28
N ILE A 190 -0.82 9.14 14.50
CA ILE A 190 -1.63 8.47 13.47
C ILE A 190 -3.11 8.74 13.77
N PHE A 191 -3.61 9.86 13.28
CA PHE A 191 -4.99 10.27 13.47
C PHE A 191 -5.65 10.71 12.17
N HIS A 192 -6.85 10.20 11.92
CA HIS A 192 -7.73 10.66 10.84
C HIS A 192 -9.19 10.44 11.24
N SER A 193 -10.04 11.40 10.90
CA SER A 193 -11.48 11.30 11.10
C SER A 193 -12.16 10.95 9.77
N PHE A 194 -12.82 9.80 9.73
CA PHE A 194 -13.54 9.31 8.56
C PHE A 194 -14.83 10.10 8.25
N VAL A 195 -15.24 11.04 9.10
CA VAL A 195 -16.34 11.97 8.80
C VAL A 195 -15.86 13.24 8.11
N ASP A 196 -14.54 13.46 8.03
CA ASP A 196 -14.00 14.68 7.43
C ASP A 196 -14.14 14.63 5.91
N THR A 197 -14.52 15.77 5.34
CA THR A 197 -14.81 15.92 3.90
C THR A 197 -14.15 17.15 3.28
N ASP A 198 -13.35 17.89 4.05
CA ASP A 198 -12.50 18.96 3.52
C ASP A 198 -11.19 18.35 3.02
N SER A 199 -10.88 18.61 1.74
CA SER A 199 -9.67 18.12 1.09
C SER A 199 -8.40 18.69 1.72
N LYS A 200 -8.40 19.96 2.15
CA LYS A 200 -7.23 20.61 2.71
C LYS A 200 -6.93 20.06 4.11
N GLU A 201 -7.97 19.84 4.90
CA GLU A 201 -7.83 19.25 6.23
C GLU A 201 -7.41 17.78 6.16
N ILE A 202 -7.81 17.05 5.12
CA ILE A 202 -7.38 15.66 4.92
C ILE A 202 -5.94 15.58 4.37
N LEU A 203 -5.56 16.51 3.49
CA LEU A 203 -4.23 16.55 2.85
C LEU A 203 -3.17 17.21 3.75
N LEU A 204 -3.12 16.76 5.00
CA LEU A 204 -2.05 17.01 5.96
C LEU A 204 -1.19 15.76 6.10
N ALA A 205 0.13 15.91 6.27
CA ALA A 205 1.06 14.78 6.28
C ALA A 205 0.68 13.70 7.31
N GLY A 206 0.37 14.09 8.55
CA GLY A 206 -0.05 13.14 9.59
C GLY A 206 -1.33 12.37 9.23
N ARG A 207 -2.32 13.03 8.61
CA ARG A 207 -3.57 12.38 8.20
C ARG A 207 -3.41 11.48 6.99
N VAL A 208 -2.61 11.89 6.02
CA VAL A 208 -2.27 11.05 4.86
C VAL A 208 -1.46 9.83 5.31
N SER A 209 -0.50 10.01 6.22
CA SER A 209 0.22 8.89 6.86
C SER A 209 -0.75 7.94 7.57
N ALA A 210 -1.72 8.45 8.32
CA ALA A 210 -2.75 7.63 8.96
C ALA A 210 -3.59 6.83 7.96
N LEU A 211 -4.03 7.47 6.88
CA LEU A 211 -4.77 6.79 5.82
C LEU A 211 -3.94 5.68 5.14
N ILE A 212 -2.67 5.94 4.82
CA ILE A 212 -1.77 4.91 4.27
C ILE A 212 -1.58 3.76 5.28
N HIS A 213 -1.47 4.08 6.57
CA HIS A 213 -1.39 3.08 7.64
C HIS A 213 -2.63 2.18 7.69
N PHE A 214 -3.83 2.75 7.58
CA PHE A 214 -5.07 1.95 7.51
C PHE A 214 -5.10 1.03 6.28
N LEU A 215 -4.63 1.49 5.12
CA LEU A 215 -4.51 0.64 3.93
C LEU A 215 -3.51 -0.51 4.14
N ARG A 216 -2.40 -0.27 4.86
CA ARG A 216 -1.45 -1.34 5.23
C ARG A 216 -2.11 -2.40 6.09
N ILE A 217 -2.88 -2.01 7.10
CA ILE A 217 -3.62 -2.95 7.95
C ILE A 217 -4.64 -3.73 7.10
N VAL A 218 -5.36 -3.05 6.20
CA VAL A 218 -6.29 -3.73 5.28
C VAL A 218 -5.56 -4.79 4.45
N VAL A 219 -4.43 -4.45 3.83
CA VAL A 219 -3.62 -5.41 3.06
C VAL A 219 -3.10 -6.54 3.96
N ASP A 220 -2.68 -6.25 5.19
CA ASP A 220 -2.23 -7.25 6.16
C ASP A 220 -3.33 -8.26 6.51
N GLU A 221 -4.54 -7.79 6.82
CA GLU A 221 -5.66 -8.66 7.19
C GLU A 221 -6.17 -9.48 5.99
N LEU A 222 -6.24 -8.86 4.80
CA LEU A 222 -6.56 -9.60 3.57
C LEU A 222 -5.50 -10.67 3.27
N ASP A 223 -4.22 -10.35 3.46
CA ASP A 223 -3.12 -11.30 3.23
C ASP A 223 -3.14 -12.47 4.20
N LYS A 224 -3.46 -12.23 5.48
CA LYS A 224 -3.71 -13.30 6.44
C LYS A 224 -4.86 -14.20 5.97
N ALA A 225 -5.96 -13.60 5.54
CA ALA A 225 -7.12 -14.35 5.04
C ALA A 225 -6.78 -15.21 3.81
N TYR A 226 -6.15 -14.64 2.77
CA TYR A 226 -5.78 -15.39 1.57
C TYR A 226 -4.69 -16.43 1.83
N SER A 227 -3.71 -16.13 2.70
CA SER A 227 -2.64 -17.07 3.03
C SER A 227 -3.16 -18.36 3.66
N SER A 228 -4.32 -18.33 4.32
CA SER A 228 -4.98 -19.52 4.87
C SER A 228 -5.41 -20.54 3.81
N LEU A 229 -5.60 -20.11 2.56
CA LEU A 229 -5.93 -20.97 1.41
C LEU A 229 -4.69 -21.63 0.80
N VAL A 230 -3.50 -21.10 1.11
CA VAL A 230 -2.25 -21.54 0.52
C VAL A 230 -1.70 -22.73 1.31
N LYS A 231 -1.52 -23.86 0.62
CA LYS A 231 -0.91 -25.07 1.19
C LYS A 231 0.50 -25.23 0.68
N PHE A 232 1.31 -25.98 1.42
CA PHE A 232 2.69 -26.30 1.04
C PHE A 232 2.77 -26.86 -0.39
N ASP A 233 1.88 -27.79 -0.73
CA ASP A 233 1.87 -28.46 -2.04
C ASP A 233 1.54 -27.51 -3.20
N HIS A 234 0.93 -26.34 -2.92
CA HIS A 234 0.67 -25.31 -3.94
C HIS A 234 1.93 -24.50 -4.29
N ILE A 235 2.85 -24.33 -3.32
CA ILE A 235 3.96 -23.37 -3.44
C ILE A 235 5.33 -24.03 -3.55
N ALA A 236 5.51 -25.22 -2.98
CA ALA A 236 6.81 -25.88 -2.94
C ALA A 236 7.31 -26.27 -4.35
N PRO A 237 6.48 -26.83 -5.26
CA PRO A 237 6.88 -27.05 -6.65
C PRO A 237 7.26 -25.78 -7.39
N MET A 238 6.51 -24.69 -7.18
CA MET A 238 6.77 -23.39 -7.80
C MET A 238 8.14 -22.85 -7.38
N VAL A 239 8.40 -22.78 -6.07
CA VAL A 239 9.69 -22.29 -5.54
C VAL A 239 10.85 -23.18 -5.99
N TYR A 240 10.65 -24.50 -6.03
CA TYR A 240 11.65 -25.42 -6.56
C TYR A 240 12.02 -25.11 -8.01
N GLN A 241 11.02 -24.94 -8.88
CA GLN A 241 11.25 -24.61 -10.28
C GLN A 241 11.91 -23.25 -10.45
N GLU A 242 11.58 -22.27 -9.61
CA GLU A 242 12.26 -20.96 -9.61
C GLU A 242 13.75 -21.08 -9.28
N VAL A 243 14.11 -21.88 -8.26
CA VAL A 243 15.53 -22.10 -7.90
C VAL A 243 16.29 -22.80 -9.03
N LEU A 244 15.68 -23.82 -9.66
CA LEU A 244 16.30 -24.51 -10.78
C LEU A 244 16.40 -23.64 -12.03
N ALA A 245 15.39 -22.82 -12.33
CA ALA A 245 15.43 -21.89 -13.44
C ALA A 245 16.57 -20.86 -13.27
N ALA A 246 16.80 -20.39 -12.03
CA ALA A 246 17.90 -19.48 -11.71
C ALA A 246 19.28 -20.17 -11.74
N ASN A 247 19.36 -21.46 -11.38
CA ASN A 247 20.60 -22.23 -11.45
C ASN A 247 20.36 -23.73 -11.72
N PRO A 248 20.33 -24.15 -13.01
CA PRO A 248 20.01 -25.54 -13.37
C PRO A 248 20.98 -26.59 -12.82
N THR A 249 22.24 -26.21 -12.58
CA THR A 249 23.28 -27.14 -12.08
C THR A 249 23.04 -27.60 -10.64
N MET A 250 22.18 -26.90 -9.88
CA MET A 250 21.85 -27.26 -8.51
C MET A 250 21.10 -28.59 -8.38
N ARG A 251 20.54 -29.10 -9.47
CA ARG A 251 19.89 -30.42 -9.51
C ARG A 251 20.83 -31.56 -9.05
N ALA A 252 22.13 -31.42 -9.31
CA ALA A 252 23.14 -32.40 -8.91
C ALA A 252 23.41 -32.41 -7.40
N ASN A 253 23.08 -31.33 -6.68
CA ASN A 253 23.28 -31.21 -5.25
C ASN A 253 21.95 -31.02 -4.52
N LYS A 254 21.25 -32.15 -4.28
CA LYS A 254 19.92 -32.16 -3.66
C LYS A 254 19.89 -31.47 -2.28
N SER A 255 20.97 -31.58 -1.49
CA SER A 255 21.06 -30.93 -0.17
C SER A 255 21.09 -29.40 -0.29
N VAL A 256 21.94 -28.85 -1.16
CA VAL A 256 22.02 -27.40 -1.39
C VAL A 256 20.72 -26.87 -1.99
N LEU A 257 20.13 -27.62 -2.92
CA LEU A 257 18.86 -27.27 -3.53
C LEU A 257 17.72 -27.22 -2.50
N SER A 258 17.60 -28.25 -1.66
CA SER A 258 16.61 -28.31 -0.59
C SER A 258 16.72 -27.11 0.35
N ARG A 259 17.94 -26.81 0.83
CA ARG A 259 18.18 -25.68 1.74
C ARG A 259 17.75 -24.34 1.14
N LYS A 260 18.03 -24.12 -0.15
CA LYS A 260 17.61 -22.91 -0.85
C LYS A 260 16.09 -22.81 -0.99
N VAL A 261 15.43 -23.92 -1.34
CA VAL A 261 13.97 -23.98 -1.42
C VAL A 261 13.35 -23.72 -0.05
N THR A 262 13.83 -24.37 1.02
CA THR A 262 13.41 -24.11 2.41
C THR A 262 13.54 -22.63 2.76
N THR A 263 14.70 -22.03 2.47
CA THR A 263 14.97 -20.61 2.74
C THR A 263 13.98 -19.69 2.02
N LEU A 264 13.70 -19.95 0.74
CA LEU A 264 12.74 -19.15 -0.03
C LEU A 264 11.30 -19.36 0.46
N LEU A 265 10.92 -20.58 0.84
CA LEU A 265 9.60 -20.86 1.41
C LEU A 265 9.38 -20.10 2.73
N GLU A 266 10.39 -20.08 3.60
CA GLU A 266 10.34 -19.30 4.83
C GLU A 266 10.30 -17.79 4.53
N MET A 267 11.18 -17.32 3.65
CA MET A 267 11.30 -15.90 3.33
C MET A 267 10.06 -15.35 2.63
N ASP A 268 9.48 -16.06 1.66
CA ASP A 268 8.39 -15.51 0.84
C ASP A 268 7.00 -15.83 1.42
N PHE A 269 6.85 -16.95 2.14
CA PHE A 269 5.56 -17.43 2.63
C PHE A 269 5.47 -17.54 4.16
N GLY A 270 6.58 -17.35 4.88
CA GLY A 270 6.65 -17.61 6.31
C GLY A 270 6.40 -19.07 6.67
N ALA A 271 6.68 -19.98 5.73
CA ALA A 271 6.47 -21.41 5.89
C ALA A 271 7.59 -22.01 6.75
N LYS A 272 7.24 -22.59 7.90
CA LYS A 272 8.19 -23.30 8.77
C LYS A 272 8.32 -24.75 8.29
N CYS A 273 9.35 -25.03 7.47
CA CYS A 273 9.74 -26.36 6.96
C CYS A 273 11.15 -26.74 7.43
N THR A 274 11.38 -28.05 7.53
CA THR A 274 12.72 -28.62 7.54
C THR A 274 13.18 -28.95 6.11
N ASP A 275 14.50 -29.12 5.93
CA ASP A 275 15.04 -29.61 4.66
C ASP A 275 14.50 -31.02 4.33
N ASP A 276 14.26 -31.86 5.36
CA ASP A 276 13.70 -33.20 5.18
C ASP A 276 12.26 -33.18 4.67
N ASP A 277 11.44 -32.18 5.07
CA ASP A 277 10.09 -31.99 4.53
C ASP A 277 10.12 -31.70 3.02
N VAL A 278 11.06 -30.87 2.57
CA VAL A 278 11.24 -30.51 1.16
C VAL A 278 11.77 -31.70 0.37
N MET A 279 12.76 -32.40 0.90
CA MET A 279 13.33 -33.61 0.29
C MET A 279 12.27 -34.71 0.13
N SER A 280 11.46 -34.97 1.15
CA SER A 280 10.46 -36.04 1.12
C SER A 280 9.24 -35.72 0.25
N LYS A 281 8.82 -34.45 0.15
CA LYS A 281 7.58 -34.10 -0.57
C LYS A 281 7.79 -33.59 -1.98
N VAL A 282 8.88 -32.87 -2.23
CA VAL A 282 9.11 -32.16 -3.49
C VAL A 282 10.06 -32.96 -4.37
N MET A 283 11.18 -33.45 -3.83
CA MET A 283 12.17 -34.17 -4.65
C MET A 283 11.62 -35.51 -5.15
N LEU A 284 10.87 -36.24 -4.32
CA LEU A 284 10.23 -37.49 -4.74
C LEU A 284 9.17 -37.26 -5.83
N TRP A 285 8.44 -36.14 -5.77
CA TRP A 285 7.44 -35.78 -6.78
C TRP A 285 8.08 -35.34 -8.11
N ILE A 286 9.21 -34.64 -8.08
CA ILE A 286 9.95 -34.25 -9.30
C ILE A 286 10.78 -35.39 -9.88
N ASP A 287 11.31 -36.30 -9.06
CA ASP A 287 12.05 -37.47 -9.55
C ASP A 287 11.12 -38.50 -10.23
N THR A 288 9.80 -38.36 -10.09
CA THR A 288 8.78 -39.25 -10.68
C THR A 288 8.06 -38.66 -11.90
N GLN A 289 8.37 -37.42 -12.30
CA GLN A 289 7.91 -36.78 -13.54
C GLN A 289 9.01 -36.76 -14.59
#